data_AF-A0A4R7G0I3-F1
#
_entry.id   AF-A0A4R7G0I3-F1
#
_cell.length_a   1.000
_cell.length_b   1.000
_cell.length_c   1.000
_cell.angle_alpha   90.00
_cell.angle_beta   90.00
_cell.angle_gamma   90.00
#
_symmetry.space_group_name_H-M   'P 1'
#
loop_
_entity.id
_entity.type
_entity.pdbx_description
1 polymer ?
#
loop_
_entity_poly.entity_id
_entity_poly.type
_entity_poly.pdbx_seq_one_letter_code
_entity_poly.pdbx_strand_id
1 'polypeptide(L)'
;MGLWQKLFGWLNPSAPTAAPAETLNPHPAAAAGAVPQDPARGSREPAFDPSAELAAPVAIPSAGDVPVATAAQPTAEAAPSPQADLFEAAAAREAEVPPAIANPALREALSAYAGMAWDRQLDFAEKVGDRAWSADTAQGLIAFGDDLRFRMQVLGSYSFQSGTWLWIWAHTQAEVAPAFTEVARQLQGFGAAKNLELFTQPRTALRQEDLHVIGLIAAGADNSAGYYLGNYGEGILLALIDPDHGLPSTAPKPERVPTVVSQLISDFELDHRVLLQHYLPAKGFSVQETGSRITGQLGVNRIVADLDSQGRISAVSGSLGPAV
;
A
#
# COMPACT_ATOMS: atom_id res chain seq x y z
N MET A 1 -8.18 -18.78 -12.51
CA MET A 1 -8.20 -17.32 -12.32
C MET A 1 -7.77 -17.04 -10.90
N GLY A 2 -6.55 -16.52 -10.72
CA GLY A 2 -5.96 -16.29 -9.41
C GLY A 2 -6.73 -15.23 -8.63
N LEU A 3 -6.75 -15.35 -7.31
CA LEU A 3 -7.30 -14.34 -6.40
C LEU A 3 -6.70 -12.95 -6.66
N TRP A 4 -5.44 -12.91 -7.11
CA TRP A 4 -4.77 -11.72 -7.65
C TRP A 4 -5.49 -11.04 -8.80
N GLN A 5 -5.99 -11.80 -9.79
CA GLN A 5 -6.78 -11.24 -10.88
C GLN A 5 -8.17 -10.76 -10.42
N LYS A 6 -8.69 -11.26 -9.30
CA LYS A 6 -9.98 -10.81 -8.73
C LYS A 6 -9.84 -9.60 -7.83
N LEU A 7 -8.77 -9.53 -7.03
CA LEU A 7 -8.49 -8.40 -6.12
C LEU A 7 -7.76 -7.25 -6.84
N PHE A 8 -7.02 -7.56 -7.92
CA PHE A 8 -6.13 -6.64 -8.61
C PHE A 8 -6.19 -6.71 -10.14
N GLY A 9 -7.23 -7.34 -10.72
CA GLY A 9 -7.42 -7.43 -12.18
C GLY A 9 -7.72 -6.10 -12.89
N TRP A 10 -8.01 -5.03 -12.15
CA TRP A 10 -8.09 -3.65 -12.64
C TRP A 10 -6.75 -2.97 -12.97
N LEU A 11 -5.60 -3.63 -12.75
CA LEU A 11 -4.32 -3.18 -13.31
C LEU A 11 -4.18 -3.53 -14.81
N ASN A 12 -5.16 -4.25 -15.37
CA ASN A 12 -5.31 -4.52 -16.80
C ASN A 12 -5.72 -3.20 -17.51
N PRO A 13 -5.15 -2.87 -18.69
CA PRO A 13 -5.31 -1.56 -19.37
C PRO A 13 -6.75 -1.20 -19.81
N SER A 14 -7.77 -1.96 -19.39
CA SER A 14 -9.19 -1.77 -19.70
C SER A 14 -10.06 -1.39 -18.49
N ALA A 15 -9.48 -1.18 -17.30
CA ALA A 15 -10.23 -0.88 -16.07
C ALA A 15 -10.05 0.60 -15.63
N PRO A 16 -10.98 1.16 -14.83
CA PRO A 16 -11.45 2.53 -14.97
C PRO A 16 -10.32 3.55 -14.79
N THR A 17 -10.12 4.35 -15.83
CA THR A 17 -9.40 5.62 -15.79
C THR A 17 -9.95 6.44 -14.65
N ALA A 18 -9.08 7.04 -13.83
CA ALA A 18 -9.48 8.06 -12.86
C ALA A 18 -10.51 8.99 -13.52
N ALA A 19 -11.64 9.24 -12.84
CA ALA A 19 -12.64 10.14 -13.39
C ALA A 19 -11.94 11.47 -13.73
N PRO A 20 -12.16 12.05 -14.93
CA PRO A 20 -11.60 13.36 -15.23
C PRO A 20 -12.01 14.32 -14.11
N ALA A 21 -11.10 15.21 -13.72
CA ALA A 21 -11.40 16.26 -12.76
C ALA A 21 -12.54 17.12 -13.33
N GLU A 22 -13.79 16.73 -13.08
CA GLU A 22 -14.91 17.61 -13.23
C GLU A 22 -14.64 18.78 -12.29
N THR A 23 -14.64 19.96 -12.89
CA THR A 23 -14.57 21.22 -12.16
C THR A 23 -15.65 21.18 -11.09
N LEU A 24 -15.22 20.96 -9.85
CA LEU A 24 -16.05 21.14 -8.67
C LEU A 24 -16.50 22.60 -8.70
N ASN A 25 -17.69 22.83 -9.26
CA ASN A 25 -18.35 24.12 -9.18
C ASN A 25 -18.46 24.49 -7.70
N PRO A 26 -18.11 25.72 -7.31
CA PRO A 26 -18.22 26.16 -5.93
C PRO A 26 -19.71 26.18 -5.56
N HIS A 27 -20.18 25.18 -4.82
CA HIS A 27 -21.48 25.26 -4.16
C HIS A 27 -21.44 26.37 -3.10
N PRO A 28 -22.54 27.11 -2.90
CA PRO A 28 -22.53 28.34 -2.15
C PRO A 28 -22.26 28.08 -0.67
N ALA A 29 -21.52 29.01 -0.06
CA ALA A 29 -21.16 29.02 1.35
C ALA A 29 -22.38 28.74 2.24
N ALA A 30 -22.41 27.54 2.83
CA ALA A 30 -23.28 27.26 3.96
C ALA A 30 -22.73 28.00 5.19
N ALA A 31 -23.62 28.77 5.82
CA ALA A 31 -23.33 29.70 6.89
C ALA A 31 -22.65 29.04 8.10
N ALA A 32 -21.79 29.83 8.73
CA ALA A 32 -21.06 29.54 9.96
C ALA A 32 -21.93 28.89 11.05
N GLY A 33 -21.47 27.75 11.55
CA GLY A 33 -22.05 27.07 12.70
C GLY A 33 -21.15 25.95 13.20
N ALA A 34 -20.40 26.24 14.27
CA ALA A 34 -19.59 25.33 15.08
C ALA A 34 -18.36 24.70 14.40
N VAL A 35 -17.19 25.20 14.78
CA VAL A 35 -15.87 24.56 14.64
C VAL A 35 -15.93 23.18 15.32
N PRO A 36 -15.75 22.05 14.61
CA PRO A 36 -15.42 20.79 15.27
C PRO A 36 -13.99 20.94 15.78
N GLN A 37 -13.82 20.87 17.09
CA GLN A 37 -12.51 20.82 17.72
C GLN A 37 -11.73 19.61 17.18
N ASP A 38 -10.52 19.89 16.73
CA ASP A 38 -9.48 18.92 16.40
C ASP A 38 -9.31 17.90 17.54
N PRO A 39 -9.64 16.61 17.34
CA PRO A 39 -9.08 15.60 18.22
C PRO A 39 -7.64 15.42 17.76
N ALA A 40 -6.75 16.18 18.41
CA ALA A 40 -5.32 15.92 18.39
C ALA A 40 -5.10 14.40 18.45
N ARG A 41 -4.38 13.85 17.48
CA ARG A 41 -3.91 12.45 17.51
C ARG A 41 -3.39 12.21 18.92
N GLY A 42 -4.09 11.38 19.69
CA GLY A 42 -3.47 10.66 20.78
C GLY A 42 -2.24 9.98 20.18
N SER A 43 -1.08 10.22 20.77
CA SER A 43 0.22 9.70 20.37
C SER A 43 0.13 8.19 20.12
N ARG A 44 -0.15 7.80 18.88
CA ARG A 44 0.03 6.44 18.40
C ARG A 44 1.49 6.35 17.99
N GLU A 45 2.26 5.68 18.83
CA GLU A 45 3.66 5.37 18.53
C GLU A 45 3.64 4.38 17.35
N PRO A 46 4.15 4.75 16.15
CA PRO A 46 4.40 3.77 15.11
C PRO A 46 5.37 2.72 15.66
N ALA A 47 5.35 1.48 15.15
CA ALA A 47 6.36 0.48 15.51
C ALA A 47 7.79 0.85 15.05
N PHE A 48 7.96 2.04 14.46
CA PHE A 48 9.24 2.62 14.07
C PHE A 48 9.82 3.44 15.23
N ASP A 49 10.99 3.03 15.74
CA ASP A 49 11.74 3.74 16.78
C ASP A 49 12.12 5.17 16.30
N PRO A 50 11.57 6.24 16.91
CA PRO A 50 11.68 7.62 16.42
C PRO A 50 12.92 8.39 16.90
N SER A 51 13.88 7.76 17.59
CA SER A 51 15.02 8.46 18.20
C SER A 51 16.22 8.63 17.24
N ALA A 52 16.04 9.34 16.13
CA ALA A 52 17.15 9.82 15.29
C ALA A 52 16.76 11.14 14.61
N GLU A 53 16.64 12.17 15.44
CA GLU A 53 16.14 13.49 15.07
C GLU A 53 17.19 14.32 14.30
N LEU A 54 16.77 14.76 13.09
CA LEU A 54 16.94 16.03 12.39
C LEU A 54 18.23 16.88 12.60
N ALA A 55 18.90 17.20 11.48
CA ALA A 55 19.00 18.57 10.96
C ALA A 55 19.93 18.66 9.73
N ALA A 56 19.45 19.24 8.62
CA ALA A 56 20.20 20.20 7.78
C ALA A 56 19.32 20.77 6.64
N PRO A 57 19.39 22.08 6.34
CA PRO A 57 18.64 22.72 5.26
C PRO A 57 19.40 22.70 3.93
N VAL A 58 18.70 22.60 2.79
CA VAL A 58 19.31 22.80 1.46
C VAL A 58 18.42 23.65 0.55
N ALA A 59 19.08 24.48 -0.25
CA ALA A 59 18.61 25.65 -0.97
C ALA A 59 17.80 25.39 -2.25
N ILE A 60 17.02 26.43 -2.62
CA ILE A 60 16.11 26.52 -3.77
C ILE A 60 16.86 27.04 -5.02
N PRO A 61 16.66 26.45 -6.21
CA PRO A 61 16.93 27.13 -7.47
C PRO A 61 15.64 27.48 -8.26
N SER A 62 15.73 28.60 -8.99
CA SER A 62 14.64 29.30 -9.69
C SER A 62 14.17 28.66 -11.01
N ALA A 63 12.92 29.00 -11.34
CA ALA A 63 12.09 28.53 -12.44
C ALA A 63 12.51 28.94 -13.86
N GLY A 64 12.11 28.12 -14.84
CA GLY A 64 12.15 28.44 -16.27
C GLY A 64 11.23 27.54 -17.11
N ASP A 65 10.14 28.16 -17.58
CA ASP A 65 9.32 27.93 -18.79
C ASP A 65 8.63 26.59 -19.10
N VAL A 66 7.29 26.68 -19.22
CA VAL A 66 6.36 25.67 -19.75
C VAL A 66 5.89 26.09 -21.14
N PRO A 67 5.93 25.23 -22.18
CA PRO A 67 5.21 25.51 -23.42
C PRO A 67 3.80 24.93 -23.40
N VAL A 68 2.85 25.75 -23.85
CA VAL A 68 1.42 25.51 -24.02
C VAL A 68 1.15 24.58 -25.21
N ALA A 69 0.36 23.53 -25.02
CA ALA A 69 -0.09 22.64 -26.10
C ALA A 69 -1.35 23.20 -26.80
N THR A 70 -1.27 23.39 -28.11
CA THR A 70 -2.39 23.81 -28.98
C THR A 70 -3.08 22.60 -29.60
N ALA A 71 -4.40 22.66 -29.70
CA ALA A 71 -5.30 21.60 -30.17
C ALA A 71 -5.19 21.30 -31.68
N ALA A 72 -5.34 20.02 -32.05
CA ALA A 72 -5.86 19.59 -33.35
C ALA A 72 -6.40 18.14 -33.31
N GLN A 73 -7.54 17.94 -33.97
CA GLN A 73 -8.10 16.69 -34.49
C GLN A 73 -8.63 16.99 -35.92
N PRO A 74 -9.01 16.03 -36.81
CA PRO A 74 -9.20 14.58 -36.61
C PRO A 74 -8.68 13.64 -37.74
N THR A 75 -8.86 12.33 -37.48
CA THR A 75 -9.07 11.17 -38.39
C THR A 75 -7.90 10.59 -39.21
N ALA A 76 -7.36 9.46 -38.74
CA ALA A 76 -6.85 8.36 -39.55
C ALA A 76 -6.82 7.07 -38.71
N GLU A 77 -7.22 5.95 -39.33
CA GLU A 77 -6.89 4.54 -39.10
C GLU A 77 -6.36 4.12 -37.71
N ALA A 78 -6.99 3.12 -37.08
CA ALA A 78 -6.65 2.63 -35.74
C ALA A 78 -5.20 2.08 -35.64
N ALA A 79 -4.26 3.01 -35.49
CA ALA A 79 -2.93 2.77 -34.96
C ALA A 79 -3.08 2.21 -33.53
N PRO A 80 -2.14 1.37 -33.06
CA PRO A 80 -2.11 0.98 -31.65
C PRO A 80 -2.19 2.24 -30.79
N SER A 81 -3.07 2.21 -29.78
CA SER A 81 -3.27 3.34 -28.89
C SER A 81 -1.91 3.72 -28.29
N PRO A 82 -1.53 5.02 -28.23
CA PRO A 82 -0.27 5.45 -27.62
C PRO A 82 -0.05 4.89 -26.21
N GLN A 83 -1.14 4.56 -25.51
CA GLN A 83 -1.12 3.96 -24.19
C GLN A 83 -0.72 2.47 -24.19
N ALA A 84 -1.09 1.70 -25.22
CA ALA A 84 -0.64 0.31 -25.37
C ALA A 84 0.89 0.24 -25.52
N ASP A 85 1.45 1.16 -26.31
CA ASP A 85 2.91 1.28 -26.49
C ASP A 85 3.62 1.64 -25.17
N LEU A 86 3.01 2.47 -24.32
CA LEU A 86 3.55 2.80 -22.99
C LEU A 86 3.61 1.57 -22.08
N PHE A 87 2.55 0.76 -22.04
CA PHE A 87 2.52 -0.45 -21.21
C PHE A 87 3.51 -1.51 -21.68
N GLU A 88 3.61 -1.74 -23.00
CA GLU A 88 4.58 -2.68 -23.55
C GLU A 88 6.02 -2.23 -23.30
N ALA A 89 6.30 -0.93 -23.46
CA ALA A 89 7.61 -0.37 -23.16
C ALA A 89 7.96 -0.42 -21.67
N ALA A 90 6.97 -0.28 -20.78
CA ALA A 90 7.16 -0.49 -19.34
C ALA A 90 7.54 -1.95 -19.07
N ALA A 91 6.75 -2.91 -19.58
CA ALA A 91 6.99 -4.34 -19.39
C ALA A 91 8.36 -4.80 -19.89
N ALA A 92 8.83 -4.27 -21.02
CA ALA A 92 10.17 -4.57 -21.54
C ALA A 92 11.29 -4.11 -20.60
N ARG A 93 11.15 -2.93 -19.97
CA ARG A 93 12.12 -2.43 -18.99
C ARG A 93 12.07 -3.23 -17.69
N GLU A 94 10.87 -3.61 -17.24
CA GLU A 94 10.69 -4.41 -16.03
C GLU A 94 11.33 -5.80 -16.12
N ALA A 95 11.41 -6.39 -17.31
CA ALA A 95 12.02 -7.70 -17.52
C ALA A 95 13.51 -7.76 -17.14
N GLU A 96 14.20 -6.63 -17.15
CA GLU A 96 15.61 -6.51 -16.76
C GLU A 96 15.80 -6.16 -15.27
N VAL A 97 14.72 -5.78 -14.58
CA VAL A 97 14.75 -5.42 -13.17
C VAL A 97 14.56 -6.68 -12.32
N PRO A 98 15.45 -7.01 -11.38
CA PRO A 98 15.24 -8.13 -10.48
C PRO A 98 14.06 -7.85 -9.53
N PRO A 99 13.25 -8.86 -9.15
CA PRO A 99 12.20 -8.68 -8.15
C PRO A 99 12.75 -8.10 -6.85
N ALA A 100 12.08 -7.11 -6.28
CA ALA A 100 12.54 -6.43 -5.07
C ALA A 100 12.73 -7.42 -3.90
N ILE A 101 11.86 -8.43 -3.81
CA ILE A 101 11.90 -9.49 -2.78
C ILE A 101 13.14 -10.39 -2.88
N ALA A 102 13.98 -10.26 -3.91
CA ALA A 102 15.27 -10.94 -3.95
C ALA A 102 16.21 -10.46 -2.82
N ASN A 103 16.04 -9.21 -2.35
CA ASN A 103 16.76 -8.67 -1.20
C ASN A 103 16.27 -9.34 0.12
N PRO A 104 17.16 -10.04 0.87
CA PRO A 104 16.76 -10.75 2.08
C PRO A 104 16.19 -9.85 3.18
N ALA A 105 16.70 -8.62 3.35
CA ALA A 105 16.21 -7.70 4.36
C ALA A 105 14.82 -7.15 3.99
N LEU A 106 14.54 -6.99 2.69
CA LEU A 106 13.20 -6.62 2.23
C LEU A 106 12.22 -7.79 2.40
N ARG A 107 12.68 -9.02 2.12
CA ARG A 107 11.89 -10.24 2.35
C ARG A 107 11.54 -10.43 3.82
N GLU A 108 12.48 -10.19 4.72
CA GLU A 108 12.26 -10.21 6.17
C GLU A 108 11.22 -9.16 6.59
N ALA A 109 11.35 -7.92 6.09
CA ALA A 109 10.37 -6.86 6.35
C ALA A 109 8.98 -7.23 5.83
N LEU A 110 8.87 -7.74 4.59
CA LEU A 110 7.61 -8.22 4.04
C LEU A 110 7.02 -9.33 4.90
N SER A 111 7.84 -10.29 5.34
CA SER A 111 7.39 -11.40 6.20
C SER A 111 6.81 -10.89 7.51
N ALA A 112 7.44 -9.89 8.13
CA ALA A 112 6.98 -9.31 9.39
C ALA A 112 5.64 -8.57 9.26
N TYR A 113 5.42 -7.83 8.16
CA TYR A 113 4.30 -6.90 8.05
C TYR A 113 3.14 -7.38 7.17
N ALA A 114 3.38 -8.29 6.23
CA ALA A 114 2.38 -8.69 5.23
C ALA A 114 1.15 -9.37 5.84
N GLY A 115 1.30 -10.13 6.93
CA GLY A 115 0.19 -10.84 7.57
C GLY A 115 -0.97 -9.92 7.96
N MET A 116 -0.66 -8.90 8.76
CA MET A 116 -1.68 -7.94 9.21
C MET A 116 -2.16 -7.03 8.07
N ALA A 117 -1.23 -6.60 7.20
CA ALA A 117 -1.55 -5.76 6.05
C ALA A 117 -2.54 -6.46 5.10
N TRP A 118 -2.27 -7.72 4.74
CA TRP A 118 -3.12 -8.50 3.85
C TRP A 118 -4.49 -8.76 4.45
N ASP A 119 -4.55 -9.10 5.75
CA ASP A 119 -5.82 -9.33 6.43
C ASP A 119 -6.74 -8.09 6.35
N ARG A 120 -6.19 -6.90 6.61
CA ARG A 120 -6.94 -5.64 6.47
C ARG A 120 -7.22 -5.28 5.02
N GLN A 121 -6.28 -5.55 4.11
CA GLN A 121 -6.47 -5.37 2.67
C GLN A 121 -7.71 -6.11 2.17
N LEU A 122 -8.01 -7.30 2.72
CA LEU A 122 -9.23 -8.03 2.38
C LEU A 122 -10.50 -7.30 2.81
N ASP A 123 -10.54 -6.74 4.02
CA ASP A 123 -11.69 -5.95 4.49
C ASP A 123 -11.84 -4.65 3.69
N PHE A 124 -10.73 -3.98 3.37
CA PHE A 124 -10.72 -2.77 2.54
C PHE A 124 -11.20 -3.07 1.11
N ALA A 125 -10.70 -4.13 0.48
CA ALA A 125 -11.10 -4.54 -0.86
C ALA A 125 -12.58 -4.92 -0.93
N GLU A 126 -13.11 -5.63 0.07
CA GLU A 126 -14.54 -5.94 0.17
C GLU A 126 -15.39 -4.66 0.26
N LYS A 127 -14.93 -3.66 1.03
CA LYS A 127 -15.64 -2.40 1.21
C LYS A 127 -15.69 -1.57 -0.07
N VAL A 128 -14.55 -1.42 -0.74
CA VAL A 128 -14.40 -0.56 -1.93
C VAL A 128 -14.96 -1.23 -3.18
N GLY A 129 -14.75 -2.54 -3.37
CA GLY A 129 -15.16 -3.27 -4.57
C GLY A 129 -14.61 -2.65 -5.85
N ASP A 130 -15.40 -2.68 -6.93
CA ASP A 130 -15.00 -2.20 -8.26
C ASP A 130 -15.34 -0.71 -8.50
N ARG A 131 -15.51 0.08 -7.43
CA ARG A 131 -15.90 1.50 -7.54
C ARG A 131 -14.79 2.31 -8.22
N ALA A 132 -15.19 3.25 -9.06
CA ALA A 132 -14.28 4.25 -9.60
C ALA A 132 -13.66 5.08 -8.47
N TRP A 133 -12.40 5.48 -8.67
CA TRP A 133 -11.65 6.21 -7.66
C TRP A 133 -11.32 7.63 -8.14
N SER A 134 -11.14 8.53 -7.18
CA SER A 134 -10.55 9.86 -7.38
C SER A 134 -9.73 10.23 -6.15
N ALA A 135 -8.76 11.13 -6.31
CA ALA A 135 -7.96 11.62 -5.20
C ALA A 135 -7.80 13.13 -5.25
N ASP A 136 -7.91 13.76 -4.09
CA ASP A 136 -7.51 15.14 -3.84
C ASP A 136 -6.23 15.09 -3.00
N THR A 137 -5.08 15.20 -3.66
CA THR A 137 -3.78 15.10 -3.01
C THR A 137 -3.44 16.32 -2.16
N ALA A 138 -4.06 17.47 -2.46
CA ALA A 138 -3.88 18.69 -1.68
C ALA A 138 -4.57 18.56 -0.31
N GLN A 139 -5.74 17.91 -0.27
CA GLN A 139 -6.48 17.62 0.96
C GLN A 139 -6.17 16.24 1.56
N GLY A 140 -5.36 15.43 0.89
CA GLY A 140 -5.00 14.08 1.34
C GLY A 140 -6.20 13.15 1.40
N LEU A 141 -7.13 13.28 0.46
CA LEU A 141 -8.35 12.48 0.40
C LEU A 141 -8.36 11.57 -0.81
N ILE A 142 -8.87 10.35 -0.63
CA ILE A 142 -9.19 9.42 -1.69
C ILE A 142 -10.66 9.03 -1.58
N ALA A 143 -11.35 9.00 -2.71
CA ALA A 143 -12.76 8.68 -2.79
C ALA A 143 -13.00 7.48 -3.71
N PHE A 144 -14.01 6.68 -3.37
CA PHE A 144 -14.47 5.52 -4.13
C PHE A 144 -15.98 5.63 -4.35
N GLY A 145 -16.39 5.90 -5.59
CA GLY A 145 -17.75 6.34 -5.89
C GLY A 145 -18.10 7.64 -5.17
N ASP A 146 -19.39 7.84 -4.89
CA ASP A 146 -19.89 9.10 -4.34
C ASP A 146 -19.89 9.14 -2.81
N ASP A 147 -19.87 7.97 -2.15
CA ASP A 147 -20.20 7.79 -0.74
C ASP A 147 -19.01 7.39 0.15
N LEU A 148 -17.93 6.85 -0.41
CA LEU A 148 -16.77 6.43 0.35
C LEU A 148 -15.61 7.42 0.18
N ARG A 149 -15.17 8.00 1.30
CA ARG A 149 -14.06 8.95 1.35
C ARG A 149 -13.17 8.62 2.53
N PHE A 150 -11.87 8.61 2.28
CA PHE A 150 -10.84 8.27 3.26
C PHE A 150 -9.74 9.32 3.24
N ARG A 151 -9.12 9.57 4.39
CA ARG A 151 -7.80 10.18 4.40
C ARG A 151 -6.77 9.20 3.89
N MET A 152 -5.73 9.71 3.24
CA MET A 152 -4.65 8.90 2.71
C MET A 152 -3.27 9.43 3.07
N GLN A 153 -2.30 8.53 3.10
CA GLN A 153 -0.87 8.85 3.06
C GLN A 153 -0.33 8.46 1.69
N VAL A 154 0.17 9.43 0.94
CA VAL A 154 0.82 9.17 -0.35
C VAL A 154 2.23 8.64 -0.09
N LEU A 155 2.60 7.55 -0.76
CA LEU A 155 3.97 7.02 -0.69
C LEU A 155 4.83 7.48 -1.88
N GLY A 156 4.22 7.60 -3.05
CA GLY A 156 4.91 7.95 -4.28
C GLY A 156 4.14 7.51 -5.51
N SER A 157 4.82 7.56 -6.66
CA SER A 157 4.23 7.22 -7.95
C SER A 157 5.18 6.40 -8.81
N TYR A 158 4.62 5.44 -9.53
CA TYR A 158 5.28 4.69 -10.59
C TYR A 158 4.98 5.32 -11.96
N SER A 159 5.98 5.47 -12.83
CA SER A 159 5.79 5.96 -14.20
C SER A 159 5.89 4.82 -15.20
N PHE A 160 4.86 4.64 -16.04
CA PHE A 160 4.92 3.69 -17.15
C PHE A 160 5.94 4.11 -18.21
N GLN A 161 6.13 5.41 -18.41
CA GLN A 161 7.06 5.92 -19.41
C GLN A 161 8.51 5.55 -19.10
N SER A 162 8.93 5.65 -17.83
CA SER A 162 10.31 5.38 -17.42
C SER A 162 10.51 4.01 -16.77
N GLY A 163 9.44 3.33 -16.35
CA GLY A 163 9.53 2.07 -15.60
C GLY A 163 10.13 2.27 -14.20
N THR A 164 9.93 3.45 -13.60
CA THR A 164 10.55 3.82 -12.33
C THR A 164 9.55 4.24 -11.28
N TRP A 165 9.83 3.84 -10.04
CA TRP A 165 9.20 4.36 -8.83
C TRP A 165 9.89 5.63 -8.36
N LEU A 166 9.11 6.65 -7.98
CA LEU A 166 9.55 7.91 -7.37
C LEU A 166 8.86 8.08 -6.02
N TRP A 167 9.64 8.20 -4.95
CA TRP A 167 9.11 8.46 -3.62
C TRP A 167 8.59 9.89 -3.47
N ILE A 168 7.48 10.04 -2.73
CA ILE A 168 6.89 11.37 -2.51
C ILE A 168 7.79 12.29 -1.69
N TRP A 169 8.60 11.75 -0.77
CA TRP A 169 9.55 12.54 0.02
C TRP A 169 10.67 13.14 -0.84
N ALA A 170 10.91 12.59 -2.03
CA ALA A 170 11.85 13.12 -3.01
C ALA A 170 11.21 14.04 -4.05
N HIS A 171 9.87 14.04 -4.14
CA HIS A 171 9.15 14.75 -5.18
C HIS A 171 8.86 16.19 -4.74
N THR A 172 9.85 17.06 -4.89
CA THR A 172 9.83 18.46 -4.42
C THR A 172 8.77 19.35 -5.08
N GLN A 173 8.26 18.94 -6.25
CA GLN A 173 7.22 19.65 -7.00
C GLN A 173 5.82 19.10 -6.76
N ALA A 174 5.66 18.08 -5.90
CA ALA A 174 4.37 17.47 -5.67
C ALA A 174 3.46 18.40 -4.85
N GLU A 175 2.24 18.61 -5.34
CA GLU A 175 1.19 19.32 -4.61
C GLU A 175 0.52 18.38 -3.58
N VAL A 176 1.32 17.89 -2.64
CA VAL A 176 0.86 17.05 -1.52
C VAL A 176 1.30 17.70 -0.21
N ALA A 177 0.34 18.01 0.66
CA ALA A 177 0.67 18.61 1.94
C ALA A 177 1.55 17.65 2.79
N PRO A 178 2.55 18.16 3.54
CA PRO A 178 3.43 17.31 4.34
C PRO A 178 2.70 16.38 5.34
N ALA A 179 1.52 16.75 5.81
CA ALA A 179 0.71 15.90 6.69
C ALA A 179 0.27 14.56 6.04
N PHE A 180 0.32 14.46 4.71
CA PHE A 180 -0.10 13.28 3.94
C PHE A 180 1.08 12.49 3.35
N THR A 181 2.31 12.77 3.80
CA THR A 181 3.53 12.10 3.33
C THR A 181 4.40 11.58 4.47
N GLU A 182 3.86 11.51 5.69
CA GLU A 182 4.59 11.15 6.91
C GLU A 182 5.12 9.72 6.82
N VAL A 183 4.28 8.78 6.37
CA VAL A 183 4.66 7.36 6.29
C VAL A 183 5.78 7.13 5.29
N ALA A 184 5.81 7.87 4.18
CA ALA A 184 6.90 7.80 3.21
C ALA A 184 8.25 8.20 3.84
N ARG A 185 8.26 9.23 4.69
CA ARG A 185 9.46 9.66 5.42
C ARG A 185 9.86 8.64 6.51
N GLN A 186 8.90 8.04 7.19
CA GLN A 186 9.18 6.96 8.15
C GLN A 186 9.80 5.74 7.46
N LEU A 187 9.30 5.35 6.28
CA LEU A 187 9.88 4.29 5.46
C LEU A 187 11.30 4.62 5.00
N GLN A 188 11.58 5.89 4.67
CA GLN A 188 12.94 6.32 4.36
C GLN A 188 13.89 6.08 5.55
N GLY A 189 13.46 6.44 6.77
CA GLY A 189 14.21 6.18 8.00
C GLY A 189 14.41 4.68 8.28
N PHE A 190 13.34 3.88 8.14
CA PHE A 190 13.41 2.42 8.23
C PHE A 190 14.37 1.82 7.22
N GLY A 191 14.33 2.32 5.98
CA GLY A 191 15.22 1.93 4.90
C GLY A 191 16.67 2.20 5.23
N ALA A 192 16.97 3.39 5.77
CA ALA A 192 18.33 3.74 6.19
C ALA A 192 18.82 2.80 7.31
N ALA A 193 17.98 2.52 8.32
CA ALA A 193 18.33 1.64 9.42
C ALA A 193 18.57 0.18 8.99
N LYS A 194 17.88 -0.28 7.93
CA LYS A 194 17.98 -1.64 7.41
C LYS A 194 18.87 -1.78 6.16
N ASN A 195 19.50 -0.70 5.71
CA ASN A 195 20.26 -0.61 4.45
C ASN A 195 19.44 -1.08 3.23
N LEU A 196 18.17 -0.67 3.14
CA LEU A 196 17.27 -0.97 2.04
C LEU A 196 17.24 0.19 1.05
N GLU A 197 18.02 0.07 -0.02
CA GLU A 197 18.11 1.09 -1.08
C GLU A 197 16.75 1.44 -1.70
N LEU A 198 15.83 0.47 -1.80
CA LEU A 198 14.48 0.69 -2.32
C LEU A 198 13.75 1.84 -1.59
N PHE A 199 14.02 2.04 -0.31
CA PHE A 199 13.35 3.03 0.53
C PHE A 199 14.14 4.33 0.70
N THR A 200 15.44 4.32 0.38
CA THR A 200 16.32 5.48 0.55
C THR A 200 16.70 6.16 -0.76
N GLN A 201 16.61 5.46 -1.89
CA GLN A 201 16.85 6.02 -3.20
C GLN A 201 15.62 6.81 -3.66
N PRO A 202 15.77 8.08 -4.08
CA PRO A 202 14.66 8.92 -4.55
C PRO A 202 13.83 8.27 -5.65
N ARG A 203 14.54 7.72 -6.65
CA ARG A 203 13.98 7.13 -7.85
C ARG A 203 14.70 5.82 -8.16
N THR A 204 13.94 4.76 -8.39
CA THR A 204 14.46 3.41 -8.61
C THR A 204 13.71 2.74 -9.76
N ALA A 205 14.43 2.03 -10.63
CA ALA A 205 13.80 1.13 -11.59
C ALA A 205 13.11 0.01 -10.80
N LEU A 206 11.81 -0.20 -11.05
CA LEU A 206 11.00 -1.09 -10.25
C LEU A 206 10.02 -1.85 -11.14
N ARG A 207 9.69 -3.07 -10.77
CA ARG A 207 8.61 -3.82 -11.41
C ARG A 207 7.28 -3.36 -10.85
N GLN A 208 6.24 -3.32 -11.66
CA GLN A 208 4.92 -2.89 -11.19
C GLN A 208 4.41 -3.78 -10.05
N GLU A 209 4.71 -5.08 -10.08
CA GLU A 209 4.32 -6.03 -9.02
C GLU A 209 4.97 -5.72 -7.66
N ASP A 210 6.17 -5.13 -7.65
CA ASP A 210 6.88 -4.78 -6.41
C ASP A 210 6.22 -3.59 -5.68
N LEU A 211 5.29 -2.87 -6.32
CA LEU A 211 4.47 -1.86 -5.64
C LEU A 211 3.60 -2.48 -4.55
N HIS A 212 3.16 -3.73 -4.72
CA HIS A 212 2.42 -4.46 -3.69
C HIS A 212 3.31 -4.81 -2.49
N VAL A 213 4.60 -5.09 -2.72
CA VAL A 213 5.58 -5.35 -1.66
C VAL A 213 5.76 -4.09 -0.81
N ILE A 214 5.92 -2.93 -1.47
CA ILE A 214 5.98 -1.62 -0.78
C ILE A 214 4.68 -1.39 0.00
N GLY A 215 3.53 -1.56 -0.64
CA GLY A 215 2.22 -1.35 -0.03
C GLY A 215 1.97 -2.23 1.20
N LEU A 216 2.34 -3.51 1.15
CA LEU A 216 2.17 -4.45 2.27
C LEU A 216 3.09 -4.12 3.45
N ILE A 217 4.36 -3.83 3.19
CA ILE A 217 5.31 -3.42 4.23
C ILE A 217 4.81 -2.13 4.90
N ALA A 218 4.49 -1.14 4.09
CA ALA A 218 4.06 0.17 4.55
C ALA A 218 2.76 0.12 5.34
N ALA A 219 1.71 -0.52 4.81
CA ALA A 219 0.42 -0.64 5.47
C ALA A 219 0.50 -1.47 6.76
N GLY A 220 1.31 -2.52 6.79
CA GLY A 220 1.49 -3.34 7.98
C GLY A 220 2.22 -2.59 9.10
N ALA A 221 3.26 -1.82 8.75
CA ALA A 221 4.06 -1.08 9.72
C ALA A 221 3.37 0.21 10.24
N ASP A 222 2.63 0.92 9.39
CA ASP A 222 1.82 2.09 9.77
C ASP A 222 0.48 1.71 10.41
N ASN A 223 0.14 0.41 10.40
CA ASN A 223 -1.14 -0.07 10.90
C ASN A 223 -2.35 0.48 10.10
N SER A 224 -2.15 0.75 8.81
CA SER A 224 -3.16 1.30 7.92
C SER A 224 -4.31 0.31 7.66
N ALA A 225 -5.43 0.82 7.15
CA ALA A 225 -6.56 0.02 6.69
C ALA A 225 -6.25 -0.88 5.49
N GLY A 226 -5.24 -0.50 4.71
CA GLY A 226 -4.86 -1.12 3.46
C GLY A 226 -4.09 -0.11 2.61
N TYR A 227 -3.71 -0.54 1.41
CA TYR A 227 -3.13 0.32 0.41
C TYR A 227 -3.94 0.27 -0.89
N TYR A 228 -3.75 1.30 -1.70
CA TYR A 228 -4.40 1.45 -2.98
C TYR A 228 -3.39 1.81 -4.06
N LEU A 229 -3.51 1.13 -5.21
CA LEU A 229 -2.74 1.39 -6.42
C LEU A 229 -3.65 2.06 -7.45
N GLY A 230 -3.61 3.39 -7.50
CA GLY A 230 -4.43 4.17 -8.42
C GLY A 230 -3.73 4.38 -9.75
N ASN A 231 -4.13 3.63 -10.78
CA ASN A 231 -3.72 3.89 -12.15
C ASN A 231 -4.39 5.18 -12.66
N TYR A 232 -3.59 6.21 -12.93
CA TYR A 232 -4.05 7.51 -13.43
C TYR A 232 -3.75 7.72 -14.93
N GLY A 233 -3.46 6.64 -15.66
CA GLY A 233 -3.25 6.62 -17.11
C GLY A 233 -1.77 6.59 -17.51
N GLU A 234 -0.97 7.49 -16.96
CA GLU A 234 0.48 7.59 -17.26
C GLU A 234 1.36 6.90 -16.20
N GLY A 235 0.75 6.47 -15.10
CA GLY A 235 1.44 5.84 -13.99
C GLY A 235 0.50 5.34 -12.90
N ILE A 236 1.07 4.96 -11.76
CA ILE A 236 0.34 4.41 -10.61
C ILE A 236 0.70 5.22 -9.36
N LEU A 237 -0.31 5.77 -8.70
CA LEU A 237 -0.20 6.33 -7.36
C LEU A 237 -0.30 5.21 -6.34
N LEU A 238 0.63 5.14 -5.37
CA LEU A 238 0.48 4.26 -4.21
C LEU A 238 0.16 5.09 -2.97
N ALA A 239 -0.99 4.80 -2.38
CA ALA A 239 -1.50 5.46 -1.19
C ALA A 239 -1.89 4.46 -0.11
N LEU A 240 -1.66 4.80 1.16
CA LEU A 240 -2.17 4.08 2.31
C LEU A 240 -3.46 4.71 2.79
N ILE A 241 -4.38 3.88 3.28
CA ILE A 241 -5.71 4.29 3.70
C ILE A 241 -5.73 4.42 5.23
N ASP A 242 -6.17 5.58 5.71
CA ASP A 242 -6.32 5.83 7.15
C ASP A 242 -7.44 4.92 7.72
N PRO A 243 -7.14 4.08 8.73
CA PRO A 243 -8.13 3.19 9.33
C PRO A 243 -9.21 3.91 10.14
N ASP A 244 -8.98 5.16 10.57
CA ASP A 244 -9.92 5.90 11.42
C ASP A 244 -11.04 6.60 10.63
N HIS A 245 -11.09 6.43 9.30
CA HIS A 245 -12.16 6.97 8.46
C HIS A 245 -12.92 5.83 7.78
N GLY A 246 -14.19 5.63 8.10
CA GLY A 246 -15.13 4.84 7.29
C GLY A 246 -14.94 3.31 7.25
N LEU A 247 -13.84 2.75 7.76
CA LEU A 247 -13.73 1.32 8.00
C LEU A 247 -14.17 0.99 9.44
N PRO A 248 -15.13 0.07 9.63
CA PRO A 248 -15.43 -0.40 10.97
C PRO A 248 -14.16 -1.02 11.57
N SER A 249 -13.90 -0.74 12.84
CA SER A 249 -13.03 -1.59 13.64
C SER A 249 -13.68 -2.97 13.68
N THR A 250 -13.34 -3.83 12.72
CA THR A 250 -13.90 -5.18 12.67
C THR A 250 -13.33 -5.92 13.86
N ALA A 251 -14.21 -6.60 14.61
CA ALA A 251 -13.79 -7.56 15.61
C ALA A 251 -12.72 -8.48 15.00
N PRO A 252 -11.72 -8.93 15.79
CA PRO A 252 -10.78 -9.93 15.32
C PRO A 252 -11.52 -11.09 14.65
N LYS A 253 -11.03 -11.54 13.49
CA LYS A 253 -11.54 -12.69 12.73
C LYS A 253 -10.52 -13.84 12.79
N PRO A 254 -10.36 -14.53 13.95
CA PRO A 254 -9.42 -15.64 14.14
C PRO A 254 -9.51 -16.72 13.06
N GLU A 255 -10.73 -16.98 12.57
CA GLU A 255 -11.05 -17.96 11.54
C GLU A 255 -10.38 -17.67 10.19
N ARG A 256 -9.99 -16.42 9.94
CA ARG A 256 -9.35 -15.99 8.69
C ARG A 256 -7.86 -16.30 8.64
N VAL A 257 -7.22 -16.50 9.80
CA VAL A 257 -5.76 -16.66 9.91
C VAL A 257 -5.20 -17.74 8.98
N PRO A 258 -5.74 -18.97 8.92
CA PRO A 258 -5.22 -19.99 8.00
C PRO A 258 -5.32 -19.56 6.53
N THR A 259 -6.42 -18.90 6.14
CA THR A 259 -6.63 -18.42 4.77
C THR A 259 -5.63 -17.32 4.40
N VAL A 260 -5.41 -16.33 5.26
CA VAL A 260 -4.44 -15.24 5.03
C VAL A 260 -3.03 -15.81 4.89
N VAL A 261 -2.64 -16.71 5.80
CA VAL A 261 -1.32 -17.35 5.76
C VAL A 261 -1.15 -18.16 4.47
N SER A 262 -2.13 -18.99 4.11
CA SER A 262 -2.06 -19.80 2.88
C SER A 262 -1.97 -18.95 1.62
N GLN A 263 -2.68 -17.83 1.54
CA GLN A 263 -2.60 -16.90 0.40
C GLN A 263 -1.21 -16.28 0.31
N LEU A 264 -0.74 -15.68 1.40
CA LEU A 264 0.56 -15.00 1.43
C LEU A 264 1.73 -15.91 1.04
N ILE A 265 1.80 -17.14 1.57
CA ILE A 265 2.89 -18.07 1.25
C ILE A 265 2.77 -18.68 -0.16
N SER A 266 1.60 -18.59 -0.79
CA SER A 266 1.41 -19.00 -2.19
C SER A 266 1.86 -17.91 -3.15
N ASP A 267 1.71 -16.65 -2.74
CA ASP A 267 1.87 -15.49 -3.61
C ASP A 267 3.22 -14.80 -3.45
N PHE A 268 3.86 -14.93 -2.27
CA PHE A 268 5.13 -14.31 -1.96
C PHE A 268 6.12 -15.32 -1.39
N GLU A 269 7.39 -15.13 -1.73
CA GLU A 269 8.50 -15.80 -1.04
C GLU A 269 8.71 -15.12 0.32
N LEU A 270 8.27 -15.78 1.40
CA LEU A 270 8.32 -15.25 2.76
C LEU A 270 9.15 -16.15 3.68
N ASP A 271 9.60 -15.60 4.80
CA ASP A 271 9.95 -16.39 5.97
C ASP A 271 8.67 -16.69 6.76
N HIS A 272 8.22 -17.94 6.70
CA HIS A 272 6.94 -18.33 7.27
C HIS A 272 6.93 -18.27 8.80
N ARG A 273 8.10 -18.43 9.43
CA ARG A 273 8.26 -18.34 10.87
C ARG A 273 8.12 -16.89 11.31
N VAL A 274 8.83 -15.97 10.65
CA VAL A 274 8.71 -14.52 10.89
C VAL A 274 7.27 -14.07 10.66
N LEU A 275 6.61 -14.54 9.59
CA LEU A 275 5.20 -14.25 9.31
C LEU A 275 4.29 -14.60 10.48
N LEU A 276 4.37 -15.84 10.98
CA LEU A 276 3.52 -16.30 12.08
C LEU A 276 3.84 -15.59 13.40
N GLN A 277 5.13 -15.33 13.67
CA GLN A 277 5.58 -14.64 14.88
C GLN A 277 5.12 -13.17 14.95
N HIS A 278 4.86 -12.52 13.81
CA HIS A 278 4.38 -11.13 13.78
C HIS A 278 2.87 -11.03 13.60
N TYR A 279 2.30 -11.84 12.70
CA TYR A 279 0.88 -11.77 12.38
C TYR A 279 -0.02 -12.23 13.54
N LEU A 280 0.35 -13.33 14.21
CA LEU A 280 -0.46 -13.87 15.30
C LEU A 280 -0.54 -12.89 16.50
N PRO A 281 0.56 -12.31 17.01
CA PRO A 281 0.48 -11.31 18.06
C PRO A 281 -0.24 -10.04 17.63
N ALA A 282 -0.05 -9.57 16.38
CA ALA A 282 -0.79 -8.43 15.83
C ALA A 282 -2.31 -8.66 15.81
N LYS A 283 -2.75 -9.93 15.71
CA LYS A 283 -4.16 -10.34 15.84
C LYS A 283 -4.60 -10.63 17.28
N GLY A 284 -3.73 -10.44 18.26
CA GLY A 284 -4.01 -10.63 19.68
C GLY A 284 -3.74 -12.05 20.21
N PHE A 285 -3.18 -12.96 19.40
CA PHE A 285 -2.82 -14.29 19.88
C PHE A 285 -1.55 -14.26 20.73
N SER A 286 -1.55 -15.04 21.82
CA SER A 286 -0.32 -15.41 22.51
C SER A 286 0.38 -16.52 21.73
N VAL A 287 1.62 -16.29 21.30
CA VAL A 287 2.37 -17.24 20.48
C VAL A 287 3.38 -18.02 21.32
N GLN A 288 3.42 -19.33 21.10
CA GLN A 288 4.43 -20.23 21.62
C GLN A 288 5.04 -21.02 20.47
N GLU A 289 6.36 -21.15 20.49
CA GLU A 289 7.09 -21.95 19.53
C GLU A 289 7.78 -23.12 20.24
N THR A 290 7.66 -24.32 19.70
CA THR A 290 8.32 -25.52 20.22
C THR A 290 8.89 -26.32 19.05
N GLY A 291 10.18 -26.15 18.80
CA GLY A 291 10.89 -26.80 17.69
C GLY A 291 10.34 -26.34 16.34
N SER A 292 9.71 -27.26 15.60
CA SER A 292 9.09 -26.97 14.30
C SER A 292 7.60 -26.60 14.38
N ARG A 293 7.02 -26.48 15.58
CA ARG A 293 5.60 -26.16 15.76
C ARG A 293 5.42 -24.77 16.36
N ILE A 294 4.57 -23.95 15.74
CA ILE A 294 4.11 -22.65 16.25
C ILE A 294 2.64 -22.78 16.63
N THR A 295 2.30 -22.38 17.86
CA THR A 295 0.93 -22.34 18.37
C THR A 295 0.55 -20.93 18.77
N GLY A 296 -0.54 -20.40 18.22
CA GLY A 296 -1.18 -19.17 18.67
C GLY A 296 -2.44 -19.48 19.48
N GLN A 297 -2.62 -18.84 20.63
CA GLN A 297 -3.82 -18.97 21.48
C GLN A 297 -4.51 -17.61 21.66
N LEU A 298 -5.83 -17.55 21.40
CA LEU A 298 -6.68 -16.37 21.63
C LEU A 298 -8.01 -16.83 22.23
N GLY A 299 -8.15 -16.72 23.56
CA GLY A 299 -9.32 -17.24 24.26
C GLY A 299 -9.50 -18.74 24.01
N VAL A 300 -10.63 -19.13 23.44
CA VAL A 300 -10.94 -20.52 23.03
C VAL A 300 -10.38 -20.89 21.65
N ASN A 301 -9.93 -19.90 20.87
CA ASN A 301 -9.42 -20.10 19.51
C ASN A 301 -7.94 -20.46 19.54
N ARG A 302 -7.56 -21.44 18.73
CA ARG A 302 -6.19 -21.93 18.63
C ARG A 302 -5.77 -22.06 17.18
N ILE A 303 -4.62 -21.51 16.84
CA ILE A 303 -3.96 -21.71 15.56
C ILE A 303 -2.73 -22.59 15.80
N VAL A 304 -2.54 -23.62 14.97
CA VAL A 304 -1.36 -24.48 15.00
C VAL A 304 -0.78 -24.55 13.60
N ALA A 305 0.51 -24.23 13.50
CA ALA A 305 1.28 -24.36 12.27
C ALA A 305 2.49 -25.26 12.50
N ASP A 306 2.68 -26.22 11.59
CA ASP A 306 3.80 -27.14 11.56
C ASP A 306 4.75 -26.75 10.43
N LEU A 307 6.03 -26.58 10.76
CA LEU A 307 7.10 -26.22 9.84
C LEU A 307 7.89 -27.46 9.42
N ASP A 308 8.32 -27.49 8.16
CA ASP A 308 9.26 -28.48 7.65
C ASP A 308 10.70 -28.16 8.08
N SER A 309 11.65 -29.01 7.68
CA SER A 309 13.08 -28.83 7.99
C SER A 309 13.70 -27.57 7.37
N GLN A 310 13.02 -26.94 6.40
CA GLN A 310 13.43 -25.71 5.75
C GLN A 310 12.72 -24.47 6.34
N GLY A 311 11.93 -24.64 7.40
CA GLY A 311 11.19 -23.56 8.05
C GLY A 311 9.92 -23.13 7.31
N ARG A 312 9.46 -23.90 6.33
CA ARG A 312 8.22 -23.62 5.59
C ARG A 312 7.04 -24.32 6.24
N ILE A 313 5.89 -23.68 6.19
CA ILE A 313 4.61 -24.25 6.66
C ILE A 313 4.27 -25.49 5.82
N SER A 314 4.22 -26.63 6.49
CA SER A 314 3.76 -27.92 5.96
C SER A 314 2.27 -28.16 6.24
N ALA A 315 1.77 -27.62 7.36
CA ALA A 315 0.36 -27.61 7.71
C ALA A 315 0.03 -26.38 8.57
N VAL A 316 -1.13 -25.77 8.34
CA VAL A 316 -1.70 -24.74 9.21
C VAL A 316 -3.17 -25.06 9.45
N SER A 317 -3.59 -25.01 10.71
CA SER A 317 -4.96 -25.33 11.12
C SER A 317 -5.44 -24.39 12.22
N GLY A 318 -6.74 -24.11 12.22
CA GLY A 318 -7.42 -23.35 13.27
C GLY A 318 -8.50 -24.19 13.92
N SER A 319 -8.48 -24.27 15.25
CA SER A 319 -9.59 -24.78 16.06
C SER A 319 -10.29 -23.57 16.67
N LEU A 320 -11.53 -23.36 16.27
CA LEU A 320 -12.37 -22.27 16.78
C LEU A 320 -13.24 -22.83 17.92
N GLY A 321 -13.28 -22.12 19.04
CA GLY A 321 -14.26 -22.46 20.07
C GLY A 321 -15.68 -22.08 19.64
N PRO A 322 -16.72 -22.60 20.31
CA PRO A 322 -18.10 -22.19 20.02
C PRO A 322 -18.23 -20.67 20.17
N ALA A 323 -18.91 -20.03 19.21
CA ALA A 323 -19.27 -18.62 19.32
C ALA A 323 -20.09 -18.40 20.59
N VAL A 324 -19.64 -17.50 21.46
CA VAL A 324 -20.35 -17.10 22.69
C VAL A 324 -21.35 -16.02 22.36
#